data_AF-K1YL98-F1
#
_entry.id   AF-K1YL98-F1
#
_cell.length_a   1.000
_cell.length_b   1.000
_cell.length_c   1.000
_cell.angle_alpha   90.00
_cell.angle_beta   90.00
_cell.angle_gamma   90.00
#
_symmetry.space_group_name_H-M   'P 1'
#
loop_
_entity.id
_entity.type
_entity.pdbx_description
1 polymer ?
#
loop_
_entity_poly.entity_id
_entity_poly.type
_entity_poly.pdbx_seq_one_letter_code
_entity_poly.pdbx_strand_id
1 'polypeptide(L)'
;MKQSGDHYTPSANKRWEISRDEISRERLEKLKEIHRYFQEKVPDVTIGITLFGSLSKGKELNPQNAANADVDVCAFIDYGEFLENFTKTLNDHPESDFVKYIKEQAETFKELFPTLLSAPNDKINADFLKAKLKEFVQDVFIALLGESQVEDVTGKKADYLEVYPISLQGDDSIMSVVNKLDSGRPKEGDDQLNYWSLNISRFFHLDMGGNMKKYRERFYRELAIKLANGRDEAEYAKSLWRDVVLAMKMAERLSVNLSPELQRKFPSENLEEFLKKQGIQIPQST
;
A
#
# COMPACT_ATOMS: atom_id res chain seq x y z
N MET A 1 -3.37 18.04 34.99
CA MET A 1 -3.47 16.59 35.25
C MET A 1 -3.21 15.87 33.93
N LYS A 2 -2.11 15.10 33.81
CA LYS A 2 -1.89 14.23 32.65
C LYS A 2 -2.87 13.06 32.78
N GLN A 3 -3.83 12.95 31.86
CA GLN A 3 -4.67 11.75 31.79
C GLN A 3 -3.73 10.55 31.62
N SER A 4 -3.83 9.58 32.53
CA SER A 4 -3.20 8.27 32.39
C SER A 4 -3.89 7.58 31.22
N GLY A 5 -3.42 7.85 30.00
CA GLY A 5 -3.88 7.14 28.82
C GLY A 5 -3.60 5.66 29.02
N ASP A 6 -4.64 4.84 28.95
CA ASP A 6 -4.52 3.38 28.95
C ASP A 6 -3.39 2.99 28.00
N HIS A 7 -2.33 2.40 28.56
CA HIS A 7 -1.19 1.92 27.80
C HIS A 7 -1.65 0.75 26.93
N TYR A 8 -2.11 1.05 25.72
CA TYR A 8 -2.45 0.05 24.72
C TYR A 8 -1.23 -0.80 24.40
N THR A 9 -1.38 -2.12 24.52
CA THR A 9 -0.40 -3.10 24.08
C THR A 9 -0.92 -3.75 22.80
N PRO A 10 -0.26 -3.57 21.64
CA PRO A 10 -0.66 -4.22 20.39
C PRO A 10 -0.77 -5.73 20.54
N SER A 11 -1.87 -6.32 20.07
CA SER A 11 -1.98 -7.78 20.00
C SER A 11 -1.32 -8.27 18.73
N ALA A 12 -0.05 -8.64 18.83
CA ALA A 12 0.71 -9.21 17.71
C ALA A 12 0.04 -10.47 17.11
N ASN A 13 -0.85 -11.13 17.86
CA ASN A 13 -1.56 -12.34 17.44
C ASN A 13 -2.74 -12.07 16.50
N LYS A 14 -3.25 -10.83 16.47
CA LYS A 14 -4.43 -10.40 15.69
C LYS A 14 -4.05 -9.58 14.44
N ARG A 15 -2.77 -9.60 14.04
CA ARG A 15 -2.15 -8.78 12.97
C ARG A 15 -2.83 -8.86 11.58
N TRP A 16 -3.55 -9.94 11.35
CA TRP A 16 -4.27 -10.23 10.10
C TRP A 16 -5.76 -10.42 10.34
N GLU A 17 -6.21 -10.06 11.53
CA GLU A 17 -7.59 -10.19 11.95
C GLU A 17 -8.14 -8.80 12.15
N ILE A 18 -9.23 -8.52 11.45
CA ILE A 18 -9.97 -7.29 11.65
C ILE A 18 -10.59 -7.37 13.02
N SER A 19 -10.46 -6.30 13.81
CA SER A 19 -11.04 -6.26 15.14
C SER A 19 -12.55 -6.57 15.08
N ARG A 20 -13.04 -7.29 16.09
CA ARG A 20 -14.42 -7.80 16.12
C ARG A 20 -15.43 -6.78 16.66
N ASP A 21 -14.96 -5.63 17.14
CA ASP A 21 -15.82 -4.56 17.62
C ASP A 21 -16.61 -3.90 16.49
N GLU A 22 -17.75 -3.31 16.85
CA GLU A 22 -18.71 -2.75 15.91
C GLU A 22 -18.12 -1.59 15.11
N ILE A 23 -17.30 -0.74 15.74
CA ILE A 23 -16.69 0.43 15.09
C ILE A 23 -15.72 -0.02 13.99
N SER A 24 -14.87 -1.00 14.28
CA SER A 24 -13.94 -1.56 13.32
C SER A 24 -14.65 -2.25 12.15
N ARG A 25 -15.78 -2.92 12.42
CA ARG A 25 -16.63 -3.51 11.38
C ARG A 25 -17.29 -2.45 10.50
N GLU A 26 -17.86 -1.41 11.09
CA GLU A 26 -18.47 -0.30 10.34
C GLU A 26 -17.44 0.35 9.41
N ARG A 27 -16.25 0.67 9.94
CA ARG A 27 -15.12 1.20 9.15
C ARG A 27 -14.74 0.27 8.01
N LEU A 28 -14.65 -1.04 8.28
CA LEU A 28 -14.35 -2.03 7.25
C LEU A 28 -15.41 -2.08 6.15
N GLU A 29 -16.70 -2.10 6.51
CA GLU A 29 -17.78 -2.16 5.52
C GLU A 29 -17.77 -0.94 4.61
N LYS A 30 -17.54 0.26 5.16
CA LYS A 30 -17.34 1.49 4.37
C LYS A 30 -16.18 1.36 3.38
N LEU A 31 -15.05 0.79 3.81
CA LEU A 31 -13.91 0.55 2.93
C LEU A 31 -14.20 -0.50 1.85
N LYS A 32 -14.99 -1.53 2.16
CA LYS A 32 -15.45 -2.52 1.17
C LYS A 32 -16.40 -1.90 0.15
N GLU A 33 -17.26 -0.96 0.56
CA GLU A 33 -18.13 -0.21 -0.35
C GLU A 33 -17.32 0.62 -1.33
N ILE A 34 -16.30 1.33 -0.85
CA ILE A 34 -15.34 2.07 -1.70
C ILE A 34 -14.60 1.12 -2.65
N HIS A 35 -14.07 0.01 -2.14
CA HIS A 35 -13.37 -0.97 -2.98
C HIS A 35 -14.30 -1.52 -4.08
N ARG A 36 -15.52 -1.88 -3.73
CA ARG A 36 -16.55 -2.34 -4.68
C ARG A 36 -16.87 -1.27 -5.72
N TYR A 37 -17.00 0.00 -5.31
CA TYR A 37 -17.20 1.11 -6.23
C TYR A 37 -16.09 1.15 -7.28
N PHE A 38 -14.82 1.05 -6.88
CA PHE A 38 -13.71 1.04 -7.85
C PHE A 38 -13.80 -0.15 -8.80
N GLN A 39 -14.09 -1.35 -8.31
CA GLN A 39 -14.25 -2.53 -9.16
C GLN A 39 -15.41 -2.42 -10.16
N GLU A 40 -16.50 -1.73 -9.79
CA GLU A 40 -17.70 -1.61 -10.63
C GLU A 40 -17.66 -0.41 -11.59
N LYS A 41 -17.12 0.72 -11.14
CA LYS A 41 -17.16 2.01 -11.87
C LYS A 41 -15.86 2.37 -12.56
N VAL A 42 -14.77 1.71 -12.17
CA VAL A 42 -13.43 1.92 -12.72
C VAL A 42 -12.74 0.56 -12.93
N PRO A 43 -13.38 -0.38 -13.68
CA PRO A 43 -12.94 -1.78 -13.75
C PRO A 43 -11.55 -1.95 -14.37
N ASP A 44 -11.11 -1.00 -15.20
CA ASP A 44 -9.80 -1.07 -15.86
C ASP A 44 -8.63 -0.56 -15.01
N VAL A 45 -8.90 -0.07 -13.81
CA VAL A 45 -7.86 0.39 -12.88
C VAL A 45 -7.85 -0.53 -11.67
N THR A 46 -6.77 -1.31 -11.53
CA THR A 46 -6.55 -2.10 -10.34
C THR A 46 -6.23 -1.18 -9.16
N ILE A 47 -7.21 -0.96 -8.27
CA ILE A 47 -7.05 -0.17 -7.04
C ILE A 47 -7.15 -1.10 -5.83
N GLY A 48 -6.02 -1.27 -5.12
CA GLY A 48 -5.94 -1.97 -3.84
C GLY A 48 -6.07 -1.04 -2.65
N ILE A 49 -6.62 -1.53 -1.54
CA ILE A 49 -6.68 -0.80 -0.28
C ILE A 49 -5.93 -1.61 0.76
N THR A 50 -4.86 -1.04 1.32
CA THR A 50 -4.13 -1.67 2.42
C THR A 50 -4.51 -1.05 3.75
N LEU A 51 -4.75 -1.91 4.73
CA LEU A 51 -5.09 -1.57 6.12
C LEU A 51 -3.90 -1.84 7.03
N PHE A 52 -3.58 -0.87 7.88
CA PHE A 52 -2.60 -1.02 8.95
C PHE A 52 -3.04 -0.24 10.20
N GLY A 53 -2.29 -0.37 11.29
CA GLY A 53 -2.63 0.29 12.55
C GLY A 53 -3.70 -0.46 13.35
N SER A 54 -4.53 0.29 14.06
CA SER A 54 -5.52 -0.21 15.02
C SER A 54 -6.59 -1.14 14.41
N LEU A 55 -6.97 -0.95 13.15
CA LEU A 55 -7.89 -1.84 12.43
C LEU A 55 -7.30 -3.25 12.22
N SER A 56 -5.99 -3.36 12.01
CA SER A 56 -5.30 -4.62 11.73
C SER A 56 -4.58 -5.23 12.94
N LYS A 57 -4.57 -4.56 14.10
CA LYS A 57 -3.87 -5.00 15.32
C LYS A 57 -4.82 -5.52 16.42
N GLY A 58 -6.10 -5.71 16.08
CA GLY A 58 -7.13 -6.22 16.98
C GLY A 58 -7.33 -5.37 18.24
N LYS A 59 -7.10 -4.06 18.15
CA LYS A 59 -7.47 -3.10 19.19
C LYS A 59 -8.99 -3.02 19.20
N GLU A 60 -9.61 -3.39 20.31
CA GLU A 60 -11.05 -3.17 20.47
C GLU A 60 -11.29 -1.68 20.61
N LEU A 61 -12.03 -1.13 19.65
CA LEU A 61 -12.41 0.27 19.64
C LEU A 61 -13.71 0.46 20.43
N ASN A 62 -13.77 1.58 21.14
CA ASN A 62 -14.97 2.08 21.80
C ASN A 62 -15.12 3.57 21.46
N PRO A 63 -16.30 4.18 21.71
CA PRO A 63 -16.52 5.60 21.36
C PRO A 63 -15.47 6.56 21.94
N GLN A 64 -14.85 6.23 23.06
CA GLN A 64 -13.85 7.06 23.74
C GLN A 64 -12.47 7.00 23.07
N ASN A 65 -12.07 5.85 22.53
CA ASN A 65 -10.75 5.63 21.96
C ASN A 65 -10.73 5.57 20.42
N ALA A 66 -11.89 5.45 19.77
CA ALA A 66 -12.03 5.29 18.33
C ALA A 66 -11.56 6.51 17.53
N ALA A 67 -11.83 7.71 18.04
CA ALA A 67 -11.41 8.97 17.43
C ALA A 67 -9.88 9.16 17.45
N ASN A 68 -9.20 8.55 18.41
CA ASN A 68 -7.74 8.62 18.58
C ASN A 68 -7.06 7.31 18.16
N ALA A 69 -7.77 6.44 17.44
CA ALA A 69 -7.21 5.21 16.96
C ALA A 69 -6.38 5.51 15.71
N ASP A 70 -5.09 5.15 15.73
CA ASP A 70 -4.20 5.14 14.56
C ASP A 70 -4.75 4.12 13.55
N VAL A 71 -5.82 4.45 12.85
CA VAL A 71 -6.24 3.74 11.64
C VAL A 71 -5.42 4.36 10.53
N ASP A 72 -4.73 3.53 9.76
CA ASP A 72 -4.04 4.04 8.61
C ASP A 72 -4.46 3.20 7.41
N VAL A 73 -5.04 3.88 6.42
CA VAL A 73 -5.47 3.31 5.15
C VAL A 73 -4.62 3.91 4.05
N CYS A 74 -4.10 3.07 3.16
CA CYS A 74 -3.49 3.52 1.92
C CYS A 74 -4.20 2.89 0.72
N ALA A 75 -4.37 3.66 -0.34
CA ALA A 75 -4.76 3.14 -1.64
C ALA A 75 -3.52 2.92 -2.52
N PHE A 76 -3.47 1.81 -3.24
CA PHE A 76 -2.45 1.49 -4.22
C PHE A 76 -3.09 1.37 -5.60
N ILE A 77 -2.56 2.08 -6.57
CA ILE A 77 -3.08 2.08 -7.94
C ILE A 77 -2.06 1.41 -8.86
N ASP A 78 -2.45 0.36 -9.60
CA ASP A 78 -1.61 -0.20 -10.66
C ASP A 78 -1.49 0.80 -11.80
N TYR A 79 -0.48 1.66 -11.69
CA TYR A 79 -0.31 2.75 -12.61
C TYR A 79 0.27 2.27 -13.95
N GLY A 80 1.09 1.22 -13.91
CA GLY A 80 1.66 0.60 -15.11
C GLY A 80 0.56 -0.04 -15.96
N GLU A 81 -0.26 -0.89 -15.34
CA GLU A 81 -1.39 -1.55 -16.01
C GLU A 81 -2.41 -0.52 -16.52
N PHE A 82 -2.70 0.51 -15.72
CA PHE A 82 -3.59 1.58 -16.14
C PHE A 82 -3.07 2.33 -17.38
N LEU A 83 -1.79 2.72 -17.40
CA LEU A 83 -1.21 3.44 -18.54
C LEU A 83 -1.21 2.60 -19.82
N GLU A 84 -0.82 1.33 -19.71
CA GLU A 84 -0.81 0.40 -20.82
C GLU A 84 -2.22 0.21 -21.42
N ASN A 85 -3.25 0.26 -20.57
CA ASN A 85 -4.63 0.07 -20.96
C ASN A 85 -5.42 1.38 -21.16
N PHE A 86 -4.84 2.56 -20.95
CA PHE A 86 -5.60 3.81 -20.87
C PHE A 86 -6.45 4.09 -22.11
N THR A 87 -5.87 3.94 -23.32
CA THR A 87 -6.61 4.13 -24.57
C THR A 87 -7.72 3.09 -24.73
N LYS A 88 -7.50 1.86 -24.26
CA LYS A 88 -8.52 0.81 -24.24
C LYS A 88 -9.64 1.17 -23.27
N THR A 89 -9.34 1.55 -22.04
CA THR A 89 -10.30 2.04 -21.03
C THR A 89 -11.19 3.15 -21.58
N LEU A 90 -10.61 4.13 -22.28
CA LEU A 90 -11.36 5.24 -22.87
C LEU A 90 -12.38 4.79 -23.94
N ASN A 91 -12.06 3.73 -24.68
CA ASN A 91 -12.87 3.25 -25.80
C ASN A 91 -13.88 2.17 -25.40
N ASP A 92 -13.46 1.23 -24.56
CA ASP A 92 -14.24 0.06 -24.16
C ASP A 92 -15.20 0.39 -23.00
N HIS A 93 -14.84 1.37 -22.17
CA HIS A 93 -15.61 1.79 -20.98
C HIS A 93 -15.81 3.32 -20.92
N PRO A 94 -16.38 3.94 -21.96
CA PRO A 94 -16.57 5.40 -22.02
C PRO A 94 -17.48 5.95 -20.91
N GLU A 95 -18.29 5.09 -20.30
CA GLU A 95 -19.18 5.37 -19.17
C GLU A 95 -18.52 5.23 -17.79
N SER A 96 -17.26 4.78 -17.72
CA SER A 96 -16.51 4.74 -16.46
C SER A 96 -16.44 6.13 -15.84
N ASP A 97 -16.62 6.20 -14.53
CA ASP A 97 -16.63 7.49 -13.82
C ASP A 97 -15.26 8.18 -13.89
N PHE A 98 -14.17 7.41 -13.95
CA PHE A 98 -12.85 7.99 -14.19
C PHE A 98 -12.70 8.56 -15.61
N VAL A 99 -13.28 7.91 -16.63
CA VAL A 99 -13.25 8.43 -18.01
C VAL A 99 -14.04 9.73 -18.11
N LYS A 100 -15.21 9.82 -17.46
CA LYS A 100 -15.99 11.07 -17.38
C LYS A 100 -15.19 12.15 -16.67
N TYR A 101 -14.61 11.83 -15.51
CA TYR A 101 -13.75 12.74 -14.75
C TYR A 101 -12.61 13.29 -15.62
N ILE A 102 -11.86 12.43 -16.30
CA ILE A 102 -10.77 12.86 -17.18
C ILE A 102 -11.27 13.73 -18.34
N LYS A 103 -12.43 13.42 -18.95
CA LYS A 103 -13.01 14.24 -20.02
C LYS A 103 -13.39 15.64 -19.52
N GLU A 104 -14.00 15.74 -18.34
CA GLU A 104 -14.32 17.03 -17.71
C GLU A 104 -13.06 17.84 -17.40
N GLN A 105 -12.03 17.19 -16.87
CA GLN A 105 -10.73 17.84 -16.64
C GLN A 105 -10.09 18.26 -17.97
N ALA A 106 -10.17 17.43 -19.00
CA ALA A 106 -9.62 17.69 -20.32
C ALA A 106 -10.26 18.89 -21.04
N GLU A 107 -11.55 19.16 -20.82
CA GLU A 107 -12.19 20.39 -21.32
C GLU A 107 -11.53 21.65 -20.76
N THR A 108 -10.97 21.56 -19.54
CA THR A 108 -10.17 22.62 -18.92
C THR A 108 -8.77 22.71 -19.55
N PHE A 109 -8.24 21.60 -20.05
CA PHE A 109 -6.90 21.46 -20.63
C PHE A 109 -6.94 21.06 -22.13
N LYS A 110 -7.64 21.85 -22.96
CA LYS A 110 -7.92 21.52 -24.38
C LYS A 110 -6.70 21.10 -25.20
N GLU A 111 -5.51 21.62 -24.89
CA GLU A 111 -4.27 21.31 -25.60
C GLU A 111 -3.64 19.98 -25.17
N LEU A 112 -3.86 19.53 -23.94
CA LEU A 112 -3.28 18.30 -23.39
C LEU A 112 -4.08 17.05 -23.78
N PHE A 113 -5.37 17.17 -24.08
CA PHE A 113 -6.18 15.98 -24.34
C PHE A 113 -5.79 15.22 -25.62
N PRO A 114 -5.53 15.89 -26.77
CA PRO A 114 -5.04 15.19 -27.95
C PRO A 114 -3.70 14.49 -27.71
N THR A 115 -2.81 15.10 -26.92
CA THR A 115 -1.50 14.50 -26.60
C THR A 115 -1.65 13.29 -25.68
N LEU A 116 -2.55 13.36 -24.68
CA LEU A 116 -2.88 12.22 -23.80
C LEU A 116 -3.38 11.00 -24.57
N LEU A 117 -4.20 11.22 -25.60
CA LEU A 117 -4.73 10.13 -26.45
C LEU A 117 -3.65 9.52 -27.34
N SER A 118 -2.77 10.35 -27.89
CA SER A 118 -1.76 9.91 -28.86
C SER A 118 -0.49 9.32 -28.22
N ALA A 119 -0.17 9.72 -26.99
CA ALA A 119 1.06 9.33 -26.30
C ALA A 119 0.87 9.28 -24.76
N PRO A 120 0.01 8.41 -24.22
CA PRO A 120 -0.24 8.35 -22.77
C PRO A 120 1.00 7.98 -21.94
N ASN A 121 1.96 7.27 -22.55
CA ASN A 121 3.22 6.86 -21.93
C ASN A 121 4.33 7.91 -22.01
N ASP A 122 4.10 9.06 -22.67
CA ASP A 122 5.03 10.18 -22.55
C ASP A 122 5.12 10.61 -21.09
N LYS A 123 6.32 10.95 -20.61
CA LYS A 123 6.56 11.24 -19.19
C LYS A 123 5.61 12.33 -18.65
N ILE A 124 5.38 13.39 -19.41
CA ILE A 124 4.53 14.52 -18.97
C ILE A 124 3.08 14.04 -18.86
N ASN A 125 2.60 13.29 -19.86
CA ASN A 125 1.27 12.73 -19.89
C ASN A 125 1.05 11.70 -18.77
N ALA A 126 2.04 10.84 -18.52
CA ALA A 126 2.04 9.90 -17.43
C ALA A 126 1.99 10.62 -16.07
N ASP A 127 2.89 11.57 -15.82
CA ASP A 127 2.88 12.30 -14.54
C ASP A 127 1.55 13.04 -14.31
N PHE A 128 0.94 13.60 -15.37
CA PHE A 128 -0.39 14.20 -15.31
C PHE A 128 -1.50 13.18 -14.99
N LEU A 129 -1.57 12.06 -15.73
CA LEU A 129 -2.57 11.02 -15.52
C LEU A 129 -2.44 10.39 -14.13
N LYS A 130 -1.21 10.23 -13.63
CA LYS A 130 -0.93 9.75 -12.27
C LYS A 130 -1.51 10.70 -11.23
N ALA A 131 -1.29 12.00 -11.38
CA ALA A 131 -1.84 13.02 -10.49
C ALA A 131 -3.39 13.01 -10.51
N LYS A 132 -4.00 12.96 -11.69
CA LYS A 132 -5.46 12.95 -11.83
C LYS A 132 -6.13 11.69 -11.32
N LEU A 133 -5.50 10.53 -11.50
CA LEU A 133 -6.02 9.30 -10.93
C LEU A 133 -5.92 9.29 -9.40
N LYS A 134 -4.88 9.90 -8.83
CA LYS A 134 -4.79 10.12 -7.38
C LYS A 134 -5.91 11.04 -6.88
N GLU A 135 -6.11 12.20 -7.50
CA GLU A 135 -7.19 13.13 -7.15
C GLU A 135 -8.55 12.43 -7.21
N PHE A 136 -8.82 11.72 -8.30
CA PHE A 136 -10.06 10.96 -8.46
C PHE A 136 -10.29 9.93 -7.34
N VAL A 137 -9.26 9.18 -6.94
CA VAL A 137 -9.38 8.23 -5.81
C VAL A 137 -9.74 8.96 -4.52
N GLN A 138 -9.15 10.11 -4.25
CA GLN A 138 -9.48 10.92 -3.07
C GLN A 138 -10.92 11.44 -3.13
N ASP A 139 -11.35 11.93 -4.30
CA ASP A 139 -12.72 12.42 -4.53
C ASP A 139 -13.76 11.31 -4.30
N VAL A 140 -13.48 10.06 -4.70
CA VAL A 140 -14.36 8.92 -4.44
C VAL A 140 -14.50 8.64 -2.94
N PHE A 141 -13.40 8.70 -2.18
CA PHE A 141 -13.47 8.55 -0.72
C PHE A 141 -14.32 9.66 -0.09
N ILE A 142 -14.16 10.91 -0.53
CA ILE A 142 -14.95 12.04 -0.06
C ILE A 142 -16.43 11.87 -0.43
N ALA A 143 -16.72 11.46 -1.67
CA ALA A 143 -18.08 11.32 -2.16
C ALA A 143 -18.86 10.20 -1.44
N LEU A 144 -18.20 9.08 -1.12
CA LEU A 144 -18.85 7.93 -0.49
C LEU A 144 -18.93 8.04 1.04
N LEU A 145 -17.98 8.71 1.68
CA LEU A 145 -17.96 8.84 3.15
C LEU A 145 -18.49 10.20 3.63
N GLY A 146 -18.32 11.24 2.83
CA GLY A 146 -18.36 12.63 3.27
C GLY A 146 -17.04 13.05 3.90
N GLU A 147 -16.64 14.31 3.67
CA GLU A 147 -15.33 14.85 4.11
C GLU A 147 -15.05 14.62 5.60
N SER A 148 -16.06 14.81 6.45
CA SER A 148 -15.94 14.62 7.90
C SER A 148 -15.72 13.15 8.31
N GLN A 149 -16.21 12.19 7.53
CA GLN A 149 -16.05 10.77 7.86
C GLN A 149 -14.78 10.14 7.27
N VAL A 150 -14.09 10.80 6.34
CA VAL A 150 -12.83 10.26 5.80
C VAL A 150 -11.81 10.09 6.91
N GLU A 151 -11.66 11.10 7.79
CA GLU A 151 -10.75 11.01 8.94
C GLU A 151 -11.20 9.93 9.93
N ASP A 152 -12.50 9.83 10.19
CA ASP A 152 -13.03 8.81 11.08
C ASP A 152 -12.79 7.39 10.57
N VAL A 153 -12.84 7.16 9.25
CA VAL A 153 -12.71 5.83 8.65
C VAL A 153 -11.26 5.46 8.38
N THR A 154 -10.46 6.43 7.94
CA THR A 154 -9.09 6.20 7.42
C THR A 154 -7.99 6.64 8.38
N GLY A 155 -8.33 7.41 9.42
CA GLY A 155 -7.40 8.11 10.31
C GLY A 155 -6.60 9.23 9.65
N LYS A 156 -7.00 9.63 8.43
CA LYS A 156 -6.41 10.73 7.66
C LYS A 156 -7.52 11.67 7.19
N LYS A 157 -7.26 12.99 7.21
CA LYS A 157 -8.15 13.91 6.49
C LYS A 157 -8.11 13.57 5.00
N ALA A 158 -9.19 13.92 4.29
CA ALA A 158 -9.34 13.63 2.87
C ALA A 158 -8.13 14.03 2.02
N ASP A 159 -7.63 15.26 2.18
CA ASP A 159 -6.46 15.77 1.45
C ASP A 159 -5.15 15.01 1.76
N TYR A 160 -5.10 14.35 2.92
CA TYR A 160 -3.97 13.55 3.39
C TYR A 160 -4.18 12.05 3.21
N LEU A 161 -5.25 11.62 2.52
CA LEU A 161 -5.40 10.22 2.15
C LEU A 161 -4.23 9.81 1.28
N GLU A 162 -3.52 8.78 1.72
CA GLU A 162 -2.30 8.34 1.07
C GLU A 162 -2.64 7.40 -0.09
N VAL A 163 -2.41 7.89 -1.30
CA VAL A 163 -2.63 7.17 -2.55
C VAL A 163 -1.28 7.03 -3.26
N TYR A 164 -0.87 5.78 -3.51
CA TYR A 164 0.43 5.46 -4.07
C TYR A 164 0.30 4.78 -5.44
N PRO A 165 1.10 5.20 -6.44
CA PRO A 165 1.29 4.39 -7.63
C PRO A 165 2.04 3.11 -7.25
N ILE A 166 1.72 2.02 -7.93
CA ILE A 166 2.50 0.78 -7.90
C ILE A 166 2.57 0.20 -9.31
N SER A 167 3.64 -0.53 -9.59
CA SER A 167 3.84 -1.23 -10.85
C SER A 167 4.68 -2.50 -10.64
N LEU A 168 4.66 -3.39 -11.62
CA LEU A 168 5.52 -4.59 -11.61
C LEU A 168 6.99 -4.27 -11.88
N GLN A 169 7.29 -3.13 -12.53
CA GLN A 169 8.63 -2.75 -13.00
C GLN A 169 8.81 -1.23 -13.00
N GLY A 170 10.06 -0.77 -12.97
CA GLY A 170 10.37 0.67 -13.04
C GLY A 170 10.32 1.36 -11.68
N ASP A 171 10.13 2.67 -11.70
CA ASP A 171 10.32 3.55 -10.54
C ASP A 171 9.29 3.38 -9.42
N ASP A 172 8.11 2.85 -9.74
CA ASP A 172 7.02 2.57 -8.80
C ASP A 172 6.95 1.08 -8.39
N SER A 173 7.95 0.26 -8.78
CA SER A 173 8.05 -1.12 -8.30
C SER A 173 8.46 -1.16 -6.83
N ILE A 174 7.99 -2.17 -6.08
CA ILE A 174 8.40 -2.35 -4.67
C ILE A 174 9.93 -2.37 -4.55
N MET A 175 10.62 -3.06 -5.46
CA MET A 175 12.08 -3.12 -5.48
C MET A 175 12.70 -1.72 -5.62
N SER A 176 12.24 -0.91 -6.58
CA SER A 176 12.77 0.46 -6.75
C SER A 176 12.50 1.34 -5.53
N VAL A 177 11.29 1.26 -4.96
CA VAL A 177 10.91 2.03 -3.78
C VAL A 177 11.77 1.66 -2.58
N VAL A 178 11.94 0.37 -2.29
CA VAL A 178 12.79 -0.07 -1.17
C VAL A 178 14.25 0.32 -1.40
N ASN A 179 14.78 0.20 -2.63
CA ASN A 179 16.17 0.57 -2.94
C ASN A 179 16.44 2.06 -2.79
N LYS A 180 15.52 2.92 -3.25
CA LYS A 180 15.61 4.37 -3.05
C LYS A 180 15.67 4.71 -1.56
N LEU A 181 14.87 4.02 -0.76
CA LEU A 181 14.83 4.19 0.68
C LEU A 181 16.08 3.65 1.40
N ASP A 182 16.70 2.57 0.89
CA ASP A 182 17.96 2.02 1.44
C ASP A 182 19.13 3.02 1.32
N SER A 183 19.22 3.73 0.20
CA SER A 183 20.24 4.78 -0.02
C SER A 183 20.18 5.95 0.98
N GLY A 184 19.06 6.10 1.68
CA GLY A 184 18.80 7.13 2.70
C GLY A 184 18.46 6.56 4.07
N ARG A 185 18.87 5.31 4.38
CA ARG A 185 18.50 4.64 5.63
C ARG A 185 18.87 5.47 6.86
N PRO A 186 17.89 5.88 7.68
CA PRO A 186 18.16 6.58 8.93
C PRO A 186 18.87 5.64 9.92
N LYS A 187 19.76 6.18 10.75
CA LYS A 187 20.41 5.39 11.82
C LYS A 187 19.42 5.11 12.94
N GLU A 188 19.68 4.06 13.71
CA GLU A 188 18.87 3.74 14.90
C GLU A 188 18.82 4.95 15.86
N GLY A 189 17.62 5.35 16.26
CA GLY A 189 17.37 6.54 17.07
C GLY A 189 17.07 7.83 16.27
N ASP A 190 17.10 7.78 14.93
CA ASP A 190 16.64 8.89 14.09
C ASP A 190 15.11 8.86 13.96
N ASP A 191 14.47 10.01 14.16
CA ASP A 191 13.02 10.19 13.99
C ASP A 191 12.56 9.81 12.57
N GLN A 192 13.46 9.91 11.57
CA GLN A 192 13.19 9.51 10.19
C GLN A 192 13.04 7.99 10.03
N LEU A 193 13.56 7.18 10.96
CA LEU A 193 13.47 5.71 10.89
C LEU A 193 12.01 5.22 10.96
N ASN A 194 11.16 5.95 11.69
CA ASN A 194 9.72 5.69 11.74
C ASN A 194 9.05 6.00 10.40
N TYR A 195 9.40 7.12 9.76
CA TYR A 195 8.86 7.47 8.44
C TYR A 195 9.29 6.46 7.36
N TRP A 196 10.58 6.09 7.37
CA TRP A 196 11.13 5.09 6.46
C TRP A 196 10.44 3.73 6.60
N SER A 197 10.28 3.26 7.84
CA SER A 197 9.64 1.97 8.12
C SER A 197 8.15 1.94 7.75
N LEU A 198 7.43 3.04 7.97
CA LEU A 198 6.04 3.18 7.55
C LEU A 198 5.89 3.02 6.04
N ASN A 199 6.73 3.69 5.23
CA ASN A 199 6.66 3.63 3.77
C ASN A 199 6.86 2.21 3.21
N ILE A 200 7.84 1.46 3.73
CA ILE A 200 8.11 0.09 3.29
C ILE A 200 7.01 -0.86 3.78
N SER A 201 6.63 -0.73 5.05
CA SER A 201 5.74 -1.70 5.66
C SER A 201 4.36 -1.73 5.00
N ARG A 202 3.87 -0.62 4.45
CA ARG A 202 2.57 -0.54 3.75
C ARG A 202 2.46 -1.56 2.63
N PHE A 203 3.53 -1.84 1.90
CA PHE A 203 3.49 -2.84 0.84
C PHE A 203 3.20 -4.25 1.33
N PHE A 204 3.41 -4.54 2.61
CA PHE A 204 3.37 -5.89 3.20
C PHE A 204 2.28 -6.08 4.27
N HIS A 205 1.33 -5.15 4.40
CA HIS A 205 0.22 -5.21 5.35
C HIS A 205 -1.06 -5.85 4.76
N LEU A 206 -2.19 -5.78 5.48
CA LEU A 206 -3.43 -6.46 5.11
C LEU A 206 -4.04 -5.77 3.89
N ASP A 207 -4.10 -6.51 2.79
CA ASP A 207 -4.55 -6.01 1.49
C ASP A 207 -5.98 -6.46 1.20
N MET A 208 -6.86 -5.49 0.97
CA MET A 208 -8.24 -5.70 0.57
C MET A 208 -8.31 -6.01 -0.93
N GLY A 209 -8.86 -7.18 -1.26
CA GLY A 209 -9.02 -7.64 -2.64
C GLY A 209 -7.82 -8.42 -3.19
N GLY A 210 -6.70 -8.50 -2.47
CA GLY A 210 -5.54 -9.29 -2.90
C GLY A 210 -4.72 -8.64 -4.03
N ASN A 211 -4.94 -7.36 -4.30
CA ASN A 211 -4.32 -6.59 -5.37
C ASN A 211 -2.80 -6.46 -5.20
N MET A 212 -2.29 -6.44 -3.96
CA MET A 212 -0.86 -6.35 -3.65
C MET A 212 -0.10 -7.65 -3.86
N LYS A 213 -0.80 -8.79 -3.95
CA LYS A 213 -0.18 -10.12 -4.03
C LYS A 213 0.78 -10.25 -5.21
N LYS A 214 0.37 -9.81 -6.40
CA LYS A 214 1.20 -9.91 -7.62
C LYS A 214 2.52 -9.14 -7.50
N TYR A 215 2.51 -7.97 -6.89
CA TYR A 215 3.72 -7.16 -6.71
C TYR A 215 4.64 -7.70 -5.61
N ARG A 216 4.07 -8.20 -4.51
CA ARG A 216 4.84 -8.90 -3.47
C ARG A 216 5.55 -10.11 -4.05
N GLU A 217 4.82 -10.94 -4.80
CA GLU A 217 5.39 -12.11 -5.48
C GLU A 217 6.49 -11.71 -6.47
N ARG A 218 6.29 -10.64 -7.24
CA ARG A 218 7.32 -10.10 -8.13
C ARG A 218 8.57 -9.69 -7.36
N PHE A 219 8.41 -8.91 -6.30
CA PHE A 219 9.51 -8.49 -5.41
C PHE A 219 10.28 -9.69 -4.84
N TYR A 220 9.57 -10.70 -4.34
CA TYR A 220 10.19 -11.91 -3.82
C TYR A 220 10.95 -12.72 -4.88
N ARG A 221 10.45 -12.79 -6.11
CA ARG A 221 11.16 -13.42 -7.23
C ARG A 221 12.43 -12.66 -7.59
N GLU A 222 12.41 -11.34 -7.54
CA GLU A 222 13.61 -10.53 -7.78
C GLU A 222 14.66 -10.73 -6.68
N LEU A 223 14.25 -10.84 -5.41
CA LEU A 223 15.15 -11.24 -4.32
C LEU A 223 15.74 -12.64 -4.56
N ALA A 224 14.94 -13.60 -5.02
CA ALA A 224 15.40 -14.96 -5.31
C ALA A 224 16.43 -14.98 -6.46
N ILE A 225 16.23 -14.16 -7.50
CA ILE A 225 17.18 -14.00 -8.61
C ILE A 225 18.50 -13.41 -8.10
N LYS A 226 18.45 -12.32 -7.32
CA LYS A 226 19.65 -11.70 -6.74
C LYS A 226 20.42 -12.66 -5.84
N LEU A 227 19.70 -13.46 -5.05
CA LEU A 227 20.28 -14.49 -4.21
C LEU A 227 21.08 -15.56 -4.99
N ALA A 228 20.70 -15.84 -6.23
CA ALA A 228 21.41 -16.78 -7.11
C ALA A 228 22.60 -16.15 -7.86
N ASN A 229 22.69 -14.81 -7.92
CA ASN A 229 23.60 -14.07 -8.79
C ASN A 229 24.93 -13.68 -8.11
N GLY A 230 25.62 -14.66 -7.53
CA GLY A 230 26.93 -14.45 -6.90
C GLY A 230 26.85 -13.87 -5.48
N ARG A 231 28.02 -13.78 -4.83
CA ARG A 231 28.11 -13.46 -3.39
C ARG A 231 27.57 -12.07 -3.05
N ASP A 232 27.94 -11.05 -3.82
CA ASP A 232 27.61 -9.67 -3.46
C ASP A 232 26.12 -9.36 -3.63
N GLU A 233 25.50 -9.83 -4.71
CA GLU A 233 24.05 -9.71 -4.91
C GLU A 233 23.25 -10.53 -3.88
N ALA A 234 23.78 -11.69 -3.47
CA ALA A 234 23.16 -12.50 -2.42
C ALA A 234 23.17 -11.80 -1.06
N GLU A 235 24.29 -11.20 -0.67
CA GLU A 235 24.38 -10.44 0.58
C GLU A 235 23.51 -9.18 0.53
N TYR A 236 23.45 -8.51 -0.62
CA TYR A 236 22.55 -7.39 -0.85
C TYR A 236 21.08 -7.79 -0.68
N ALA A 237 20.62 -8.86 -1.33
CA ALA A 237 19.24 -9.35 -1.22
C ALA A 237 18.87 -9.70 0.24
N LYS A 238 19.79 -10.35 0.97
CA LYS A 238 19.62 -10.65 2.40
C LYS A 238 19.56 -9.40 3.26
N SER A 239 20.37 -8.38 2.95
CA SER A 239 20.31 -7.10 3.66
C SER A 239 18.98 -6.41 3.44
N LEU A 240 18.56 -6.27 2.17
CA LEU A 240 17.31 -5.64 1.80
C LEU A 240 16.10 -6.33 2.46
N TRP A 241 16.10 -7.66 2.49
CA TRP A 241 15.04 -8.41 3.15
C TRP A 241 15.00 -8.20 4.67
N ARG A 242 16.17 -8.21 5.34
CA ARG A 242 16.25 -7.90 6.78
C ARG A 242 15.67 -6.52 7.07
N ASP A 243 15.90 -5.56 6.18
CA ASP A 243 15.43 -4.19 6.29
C ASP A 243 13.91 -4.08 6.09
N VAL A 244 13.33 -4.83 5.15
CA VAL A 244 11.88 -4.98 5.02
C VAL A 244 11.26 -5.59 6.28
N VAL A 245 11.85 -6.67 6.81
CA VAL A 245 11.35 -7.31 8.03
C VAL A 245 11.45 -6.37 9.24
N LEU A 246 12.55 -5.61 9.36
CA LEU A 246 12.71 -4.60 10.41
C LEU A 246 11.66 -3.49 10.27
N ALA A 247 11.44 -2.96 9.06
CA ALA A 247 10.41 -1.97 8.80
C ALA A 247 9.02 -2.45 9.22
N MET A 248 8.69 -3.70 8.86
CA MET A 248 7.44 -4.34 9.29
C MET A 248 7.33 -4.48 10.81
N LYS A 249 8.42 -4.80 11.51
CA LYS A 249 8.42 -4.89 12.99
C LYS A 249 8.25 -3.52 13.65
N MET A 250 8.92 -2.49 13.11
CA MET A 250 8.89 -1.12 13.63
C MET A 250 7.52 -0.47 13.45
N ALA A 251 6.94 -0.55 12.25
CA ALA A 251 5.58 -0.05 11.99
C ALA A 251 4.53 -0.71 12.91
N GLU A 252 4.84 -1.93 13.39
CA GLU A 252 3.99 -2.67 14.30
C GLU A 252 4.20 -2.31 15.77
N ARG A 253 5.19 -1.46 16.10
CA ARG A 253 5.64 -1.15 17.47
C ARG A 253 5.93 -2.41 18.28
N LEU A 254 6.39 -3.47 17.61
CA LEU A 254 6.71 -4.72 18.28
C LEU A 254 8.09 -4.58 18.92
N SER A 255 8.19 -4.99 20.18
CA SER A 255 9.50 -5.19 20.78
C SER A 255 10.24 -6.27 20.01
N VAL A 256 11.57 -6.21 20.03
CA VAL A 256 12.44 -7.22 19.40
C VAL A 256 12.17 -8.64 19.96
N ASN A 257 11.52 -8.73 21.13
CA ASN A 257 11.21 -9.95 21.87
C ASN A 257 9.77 -10.44 21.62
N LEU A 258 9.46 -10.81 20.37
CA LEU A 258 8.21 -11.50 20.05
C LEU A 258 8.17 -12.90 20.68
N SER A 259 6.99 -13.36 21.11
CA SER A 259 6.82 -14.75 21.55
C SER A 259 7.10 -15.72 20.39
N PRO A 260 7.52 -16.97 20.64
CA PRO A 260 7.79 -17.94 19.58
C PRO A 260 6.60 -18.19 18.64
N GLU A 261 5.37 -18.12 19.15
CA GLU A 261 4.14 -18.24 18.36
C GLU A 261 4.00 -17.07 17.36
N LEU A 262 4.31 -15.86 17.81
CA LEU A 262 4.24 -14.64 17.01
C LEU A 262 5.34 -14.56 15.97
N GLN A 263 6.54 -15.02 16.32
CA GLN A 263 7.66 -15.13 15.38
C GLN A 263 7.31 -16.04 14.20
N ARG A 264 6.52 -17.11 14.42
CA ARG A 264 6.06 -17.98 13.33
C ARG A 264 5.04 -17.33 12.39
N LYS A 265 4.31 -16.31 12.86
CA LYS A 265 3.35 -15.53 12.06
C LYS A 265 4.00 -14.37 11.31
N PHE A 266 5.23 -14.01 11.67
CA PHE A 266 6.03 -13.01 10.94
C PHE A 266 6.81 -13.66 9.79
N PRO A 267 7.11 -12.90 8.73
CA PRO A 267 8.09 -13.35 7.73
C PRO A 267 9.41 -13.71 8.43
N SER A 268 10.02 -14.84 8.03
CA SER A 268 11.35 -15.22 8.55
C SER A 268 12.36 -14.15 8.18
N GLU A 269 13.27 -13.79 9.10
CA GLU A 269 14.42 -12.93 8.77
C GLU A 269 15.40 -13.62 7.82
N ASN A 270 15.39 -14.96 7.78
CA ASN A 270 16.13 -15.73 6.80
C ASN A 270 15.37 -15.72 5.45
N LEU A 271 15.96 -15.06 4.45
CA LEU A 271 15.35 -14.88 3.14
C LEU A 271 15.10 -16.23 2.45
N GLU A 272 16.02 -17.18 2.52
CA GLU A 272 15.89 -18.50 1.90
C GLU A 272 14.72 -19.30 2.49
N GLU A 273 14.60 -19.32 3.81
CA GLU A 273 13.50 -19.95 4.52
C GLU A 273 12.16 -19.28 4.19
N PHE A 274 12.14 -17.94 4.12
CA PHE A 274 10.96 -17.18 3.73
C PHE A 274 10.53 -17.52 2.30
N LEU A 275 11.44 -17.45 1.31
CA LEU A 275 11.14 -17.76 -0.09
C LEU A 275 10.62 -19.19 -0.26
N LYS A 276 11.24 -20.15 0.45
CA LYS A 276 10.77 -21.54 0.48
C LYS A 276 9.34 -21.65 1.01
N LYS A 277 9.00 -20.94 2.10
CA LYS A 277 7.64 -20.90 2.65
C LYS A 277 6.62 -20.28 1.70
N GLN A 278 7.05 -19.31 0.88
CA GLN A 278 6.21 -18.71 -0.17
C GLN A 278 6.12 -19.56 -1.44
N GLY A 279 6.81 -20.70 -1.52
CA GLY A 279 6.85 -21.55 -2.72
C GLY A 279 7.65 -20.95 -3.87
N ILE A 280 8.56 -20.01 -3.59
CA ILE A 280 9.40 -19.36 -4.60
C ILE A 280 10.72 -20.11 -4.72
N GLN A 281 10.99 -20.60 -5.92
CA GLN A 281 12.23 -21.31 -6.23
C GLN A 281 13.38 -20.31 -6.43
N ILE A 282 14.50 -20.58 -5.78
CA ILE A 282 15.78 -19.87 -6.01
C ILE A 282 16.41 -20.53 -7.25
N PRO A 283 16.68 -19.78 -8.34
CA PRO A 283 17.35 -20.32 -9.51
C PRO A 283 18.70 -20.94 -9.15
N GLN A 284 19.12 -21.99 -9.86
CA GLN A 284 20.49 -22.49 -9.71
C GLN A 284 21.45 -21.48 -10.35
N SER A 285 22.54 -21.16 -9.65
CA SER A 285 23.58 -20.29 -10.18
C SER A 285 24.15 -20.90 -11.46
N THR A 286 24.09 -20.13 -12.55
CA THR A 286 24.79 -20.42 -13.81
C THR A 286 26.26 -20.03 -13.73
#